data_AF-A0A7W1D7B2-F1
#
_entry.id   AF-A0A7W1D7B2-F1
#
_cell.length_a   1.000
_cell.length_b   1.000
_cell.length_c   1.000
_cell.angle_alpha   90.00
_cell.angle_beta   90.00
_cell.angle_gamma   90.00
#
_symmetry.space_group_name_H-M   'P 1'
#
loop_
_entity.id
_entity.type
_entity.pdbx_description
1 polymer ?
#
loop_
_entity_poly.entity_id
_entity_poly.type
_entity_poly.pdbx_seq_one_letter_code
_entity_poly.pdbx_strand_id
1 'polypeptide(L)'
;MDERTVREHALLHAQAVQQGDLRAAARDLTDDARASAPTVMAALPQSVTAVDIPSLHPSDAGWLVHIAYRGDGDSVLVESTWAEVDGRPMVTALRVL
;
A
#
# COMPACT_ATOMS: atom_id res chain seq x y z
N MET A 1 8.58 -11.25 -9.24
CA MET A 1 7.44 -11.50 -8.32
C MET A 1 6.14 -11.90 -9.04
N ASP A 2 5.41 -12.89 -8.50
CA ASP A 2 4.08 -13.35 -8.98
C ASP A 2 2.90 -12.67 -8.25
N GLU A 3 1.66 -12.86 -8.75
CA GLU A 3 0.43 -12.26 -8.17
C GLU A 3 0.25 -12.61 -6.69
N ARG A 4 0.43 -13.89 -6.33
CA ARG A 4 0.19 -14.37 -4.97
C ARG A 4 1.12 -13.66 -3.98
N THR A 5 2.40 -13.54 -4.34
CA THR A 5 3.41 -12.89 -3.51
C THR A 5 3.10 -11.40 -3.33
N VAL A 6 2.75 -10.67 -4.39
CA VAL A 6 2.40 -9.25 -4.25
C VAL A 6 1.12 -9.06 -3.43
N ARG A 7 0.12 -9.93 -3.61
CA ARG A 7 -1.14 -9.87 -2.85
C ARG A 7 -0.91 -10.08 -1.36
N GLU A 8 -0.11 -11.08 -0.99
CA GLU A 8 0.26 -11.37 0.40
C GLU A 8 0.98 -10.17 1.04
N HIS A 9 1.99 -9.61 0.36
CA HIS A 9 2.73 -8.47 0.87
C HIS A 9 1.88 -7.20 0.97
N ALA A 10 1.07 -6.91 -0.04
CA ALA A 10 0.16 -5.76 0.00
C ALA A 10 -0.88 -5.89 1.12
N LEU A 11 -1.36 -7.10 1.42
CA LEU A 11 -2.28 -7.33 2.54
C LEU A 11 -1.58 -7.10 3.88
N LEU A 12 -0.37 -7.62 4.08
CA LEU A 12 0.40 -7.39 5.31
C LEU A 12 0.69 -5.90 5.51
N HIS A 13 1.04 -5.19 4.44
CA HIS A 13 1.22 -3.74 4.45
C HIS A 13 -0.06 -3.02 4.89
N ALA A 14 -1.19 -3.33 4.26
CA ALA A 14 -2.48 -2.72 4.59
C ALA A 14 -2.89 -3.01 6.05
N GLN A 15 -2.66 -4.22 6.53
CA GLN A 15 -2.93 -4.62 7.91
C GLN A 15 -2.03 -3.89 8.91
N ALA A 16 -0.77 -3.61 8.57
CA ALA A 16 0.11 -2.79 9.40
C ALA A 16 -0.42 -1.36 9.54
N VAL A 17 -0.92 -0.77 8.44
CA VAL A 17 -1.59 0.55 8.48
C VAL A 17 -2.86 0.50 9.33
N GLN A 18 -3.71 -0.52 9.17
CA GLN A 18 -4.91 -0.72 9.99
C GLN A 18 -4.61 -0.82 11.50
N GLN A 19 -3.51 -1.48 11.86
CA GLN A 19 -3.08 -1.65 13.25
C GLN A 19 -2.35 -0.42 13.82
N GLY A 20 -2.12 0.61 13.01
CA GLY A 20 -1.30 1.77 13.38
C GLY A 20 0.20 1.45 13.48
N ASP A 21 0.65 0.29 13.00
CA ASP A 21 2.08 -0.06 12.91
C ASP A 21 2.70 0.56 11.65
N LEU A 22 2.83 1.88 11.67
CA LEU A 22 3.42 2.63 10.57
C LEU A 22 4.90 2.29 10.36
N ARG A 23 5.59 1.73 11.36
CA ARG A 23 6.97 1.27 11.21
C ARG A 23 7.03 0.02 10.36
N ALA A 24 6.11 -0.93 10.57
CA ALA A 24 6.00 -2.11 9.72
C ALA A 24 5.60 -1.73 8.29
N ALA A 25 4.56 -0.92 8.10
CA ALA A 25 4.14 -0.45 6.78
C ALA A 25 5.27 0.29 6.03
N ALA A 26 6.04 1.12 6.75
CA ALA A 26 7.15 1.84 6.16
C ALA A 26 8.31 0.93 5.69
N ARG A 27 8.43 -0.32 6.15
CA ARG A 27 9.50 -1.23 5.70
C ARG A 27 9.33 -1.67 4.25
N ASP A 28 8.10 -1.62 3.75
CA ASP A 28 7.78 -1.99 2.37
C ASP A 28 8.04 -0.84 1.39
N LEU A 29 8.35 0.38 1.86
CA LEU A 29 8.53 1.54 0.98
C LEU A 29 9.98 1.71 0.52
N THR A 30 10.21 1.95 -0.77
CA THR A 30 11.46 2.55 -1.24
C THR A 30 11.56 4.02 -0.80
N ASP A 31 12.73 4.63 -0.95
CA ASP A 31 12.91 6.05 -0.61
C ASP A 31 12.02 6.98 -1.43
N ASP A 32 11.82 6.68 -2.71
CA ASP A 32 10.89 7.42 -3.58
C ASP A 32 9.44 7.30 -3.10
N ALA A 33 9.01 6.09 -2.72
CA ALA A 33 7.70 5.88 -2.15
C ALA A 33 7.53 6.62 -0.81
N ARG A 34 8.56 6.61 0.06
CA ARG A 34 8.54 7.36 1.34
C ARG A 34 8.31 8.85 1.12
N ALA A 35 8.80 9.43 0.03
CA ALA A 35 8.59 10.85 -0.27
C ALA A 35 7.10 11.19 -0.52
N SER A 36 6.33 10.25 -1.10
CA SER A 36 4.88 10.40 -1.34
C SER A 36 4.01 9.99 -0.16
N ALA A 37 4.56 9.24 0.81
CA ALA A 37 3.83 8.70 1.95
C ALA A 37 3.10 9.77 2.80
N PRO A 38 3.68 10.96 3.12
CA PRO A 38 2.98 11.98 3.90
C PRO A 38 1.66 12.43 3.27
N THR A 39 1.61 12.58 1.95
CA THR A 39 0.39 12.98 1.22
C THR A 39 -0.69 11.92 1.31
N VAL A 40 -0.32 10.63 1.20
CA VAL A 40 -1.27 9.53 1.35
C VAL A 40 -1.76 9.44 2.80
N MET A 41 -0.85 9.50 3.78
CA MET A 41 -1.20 9.47 5.20
C MET A 41 -2.15 10.59 5.61
N ALA A 42 -2.03 11.79 5.02
CA ALA A 42 -2.92 12.91 5.27
C ALA A 42 -4.34 12.71 4.73
N ALA A 43 -4.51 11.83 3.74
CA ALA A 43 -5.82 11.51 3.18
C ALA A 43 -6.50 10.36 3.93
N LEU A 44 -5.73 9.42 4.50
CA LEU A 44 -6.29 8.26 5.19
C LEU A 44 -7.23 8.65 6.35
N PRO A 45 -8.23 7.81 6.65
CA PRO A 45 -8.97 7.92 7.90
C PRO A 45 -8.03 7.96 9.11
N GLN A 46 -8.38 8.74 10.14
CA GLN A 46 -7.60 8.81 11.36
C GLN A 46 -7.54 7.45 12.07
N SER A 47 -8.65 6.70 12.02
CA SER A 47 -8.76 5.34 12.53
C SER A 47 -9.19 4.39 11.42
N VAL A 48 -8.23 3.74 10.77
CA VAL A 48 -8.50 2.70 9.77
C VAL A 48 -9.06 1.46 10.48
N THR A 49 -10.30 1.10 10.19
CA THR A 49 -10.99 -0.06 10.79
C THR A 49 -11.15 -1.24 9.83
N ALA A 50 -11.05 -1.01 8.53
CA ALA A 50 -11.07 -2.08 7.53
C ALA A 50 -10.15 -1.77 6.35
N VAL A 51 -9.58 -2.83 5.80
CA VAL A 51 -8.76 -2.79 4.57
C VAL A 51 -9.24 -3.83 3.59
N ASP A 52 -9.14 -3.54 2.30
CA ASP A 52 -9.44 -4.47 1.21
C ASP A 52 -8.56 -4.22 -0.01
N ILE A 53 -8.36 -5.24 -0.84
CA ILE A 53 -7.60 -5.13 -2.10
C ILE A 53 -8.59 -5.35 -3.25
N PRO A 54 -9.32 -4.30 -3.68
CA PRO A 54 -10.34 -4.42 -4.72
C PRO A 54 -9.78 -4.82 -6.09
N SER A 55 -8.53 -4.46 -6.39
CA SER A 55 -7.91 -4.79 -7.67
C SER A 55 -6.39 -4.91 -7.55
N LEU A 56 -5.84 -5.72 -8.45
CA LEU A 56 -4.42 -5.97 -8.57
C LEU A 56 -4.15 -6.36 -10.03
N HIS A 57 -3.23 -5.65 -10.67
CA HIS A 57 -2.96 -5.79 -12.10
C HIS A 57 -1.46 -5.71 -12.40
N PRO A 58 -0.94 -6.48 -13.36
CA PRO A 58 0.44 -6.30 -13.82
C PRO A 58 0.60 -4.95 -14.52
N SER A 59 1.80 -4.40 -14.47
CA SER A 59 2.21 -3.15 -15.13
C SER A 59 3.65 -3.25 -15.62
N ASP A 60 4.10 -2.31 -16.45
CA ASP A 60 5.48 -2.27 -16.94
C ASP A 60 6.52 -2.13 -15.81
N ALA A 61 6.11 -1.57 -14.67
CA ALA A 61 6.95 -1.33 -13.49
C ALA A 61 6.80 -2.41 -12.40
N GLY A 62 6.07 -3.49 -12.65
CA GLY A 62 5.77 -4.53 -11.67
C GLY A 62 4.27 -4.76 -11.53
N TRP A 63 3.70 -4.49 -10.36
CA TRP A 63 2.28 -4.70 -10.06
C TRP A 63 1.63 -3.43 -9.53
N LEU A 64 0.49 -3.06 -10.08
CA LEU A 64 -0.38 -2.04 -9.51
C LEU A 64 -1.38 -2.70 -8.57
N VAL A 65 -1.45 -2.20 -7.34
CA VAL A 65 -2.36 -2.69 -6.31
C VAL A 65 -3.20 -1.52 -5.82
N HIS A 66 -4.52 -1.67 -5.87
CA HIS A 66 -5.44 -0.74 -5.23
C HIS A 66 -5.79 -1.28 -3.85
N ILE A 67 -5.60 -0.46 -2.82
CA ILE A 67 -5.93 -0.78 -1.43
C ILE A 67 -6.97 0.22 -0.96
N ALA A 68 -8.12 -0.29 -0.53
CA ALA A 68 -9.18 0.51 0.06
C ALA A 68 -9.00 0.55 1.59
N TYR A 69 -8.73 1.73 2.14
CA TYR A 69 -8.68 1.98 3.57
C TYR A 69 -9.98 2.64 4.03
N ARG A 70 -10.69 2.01 4.97
CA ARG A 70 -11.96 2.49 5.49
C ARG A 70 -11.88 2.77 6.98
N GLY A 71 -12.52 3.84 7.42
CA GLY A 71 -12.46 4.32 8.80
C GLY A 71 -13.21 5.63 8.96
N ASP A 72 -13.69 5.94 10.16
CA ASP A 72 -14.32 7.24 10.48
C ASP A 72 -15.49 7.68 9.56
N GLY A 73 -16.16 6.72 8.92
CA GLY A 73 -17.22 6.99 7.93
C GLY A 73 -16.73 7.36 6.53
N ASP A 74 -15.41 7.31 6.30
CA ASP A 74 -14.76 7.59 5.03
C ASP A 74 -14.08 6.33 4.44
N SER A 75 -13.77 6.40 3.14
CA SER A 75 -13.10 5.36 2.38
C SER A 75 -12.13 5.98 1.37
N VAL A 76 -10.86 5.66 1.52
CA VAL A 76 -9.78 6.16 0.64
C VAL A 76 -9.22 5.01 -0.17
N LEU A 77 -9.14 5.21 -1.48
CA LEU A 77 -8.49 4.27 -2.39
C LEU A 77 -7.06 4.73 -2.67
N VAL A 78 -6.09 3.87 -2.33
CA VAL A 78 -4.67 4.12 -2.59
C VAL A 78 -4.20 3.18 -3.67
N GLU A 79 -3.59 3.74 -4.72
CA GLU A 79 -2.83 2.97 -5.68
C GLU A 79 -1.37 2.88 -5.23
N SER A 80 -0.82 1.67 -5.24
CA SER A 80 0.59 1.39 -4.96
C SER A 80 1.19 0.57 -6.09
N THR A 81 2.39 0.96 -6.54
CA THR A 81 3.20 0.18 -7.48
C THR A 81 4.17 -0.67 -6.68
N TRP A 82 4.16 -1.98 -6.92
CA TRP A 82 5.00 -2.97 -6.26
C TRP A 82 5.98 -3.57 -7.25
N ALA A 83 7.27 -3.49 -6.94
CA ALA A 83 8.34 -4.08 -7.72
C ALA A 83 9.25 -4.94 -6.83
N GLU A 84 10.06 -5.79 -7.46
CA GLU A 84 11.12 -6.50 -6.76
C GLU A 84 12.36 -5.60 -6.67
N VAL A 85 12.75 -5.24 -5.45
CA VAL A 85 13.93 -4.41 -5.18
C VAL A 85 14.80 -5.18 -4.19
N ASP A 86 16.06 -5.43 -4.55
CA ASP A 86 17.00 -6.24 -3.78
C ASP A 86 16.43 -7.60 -3.35
N GLY A 87 15.66 -8.24 -4.25
CA GLY A 87 15.05 -9.54 -4.02
C GLY A 87 13.82 -9.55 -3.11
N ARG A 88 13.24 -8.37 -2.79
CA ARG A 88 12.04 -8.24 -1.98
C ARG A 88 10.93 -7.46 -2.68
N PRO A 89 9.65 -7.80 -2.46
CA PRO A 89 8.54 -6.94 -2.84
C PRO A 89 8.61 -5.60 -2.09
N MET A 90 8.63 -4.50 -2.84
CA MET A 90 8.72 -3.14 -2.32
C MET A 90 7.74 -2.24 -3.08
N VAL A 91 7.07 -1.35 -2.35
CA VAL A 91 6.30 -0.23 -2.90
C VAL A 91 7.29 0.80 -3.45
N THR A 92 7.24 1.02 -4.76
CA THR A 92 8.08 2.00 -5.48
C THR A 92 7.37 3.33 -5.71
N ALA A 93 6.04 3.32 -5.72
CA ALA A 93 5.22 4.52 -5.83
C ALA A 93 3.89 4.31 -5.11
N LEU A 94 3.31 5.39 -4.58
CA LEU A 94 1.95 5.41 -4.06
C LEU A 94 1.26 6.75 -4.31
N ARG A 95 -0.06 6.72 -4.48
CA ARG A 95 -0.92 7.89 -4.61
C ARG A 95 -2.35 7.59 -4.17
N VAL A 96 -3.06 8.62 -3.76
CA VAL A 96 -4.52 8.57 -3.56
C VAL A 96 -5.20 8.68 -4.93
N LEU A 97 -6.32 7.97 -5.10
CA LEU A 97 -7.19 8.05 -6.28
C LEU A 97 -8.44 8.91 -6.03
#